data_AF-A0A6C0BVE6-F1
#
_entry.id   AF-A0A6C0BVE6-F1
#
_cell.length_a   1.000
_cell.length_b   1.000
_cell.length_c   1.000
_cell.angle_alpha   90.00
_cell.angle_beta   90.00
_cell.angle_gamma   90.00
#
_symmetry.space_group_name_H-M   'P 1'
#
loop_
_entity.id
_entity.type
_entity.pdbx_description
1 polymer ?
#
loop_
_entity_poly.entity_id
_entity_poly.type
_entity_poly.pdbx_seq_one_letter_code
_entity_poly.pdbx_strand_id
1 'polypeptide(L)'
;MPTFKYKTNKKIDVDDKTLVTLDSKHSEFVSKFDNYEEELIPSLFEEKSFLTSEITGNSLLSLDEILDMKDRIKEINAEIRELEREKKEYYLNNTKHIFNYFEKKKQQQVEQVKQEVSARQQLLNSFFKKKDNQQQPQPAQNQSFQSHVSYLKNVDERFIDVNDYIINHETCPCNGGELIPVESDGILVCNKCGRQYSYLIESDKPSYKEPPQEVCFYAYKRINHFKEILAQFQGKETTQIPEEVIENIKLQIKKERISATREQLYYNVCKDILKKLNYNKYYEHINFIKHKLGITPPIMSPQLEDKLCNLFLEIEKYFSKHCPNVRINFLNYYFVLYKFCELLGENKYLSEIPMLKDDDKKVEQDEIWRKICDDIGWVFYPTC
;
A
#
# COMPACT_ATOMS: atom_id res chain seq x y z
N MET A 1 -26.63 -29.46 33.84
CA MET A 1 -26.18 -29.45 32.43
C MET A 1 -25.66 -28.06 32.10
N PRO A 2 -24.39 -27.88 31.71
CA PRO A 2 -23.89 -26.57 31.34
C PRO A 2 -24.33 -26.25 29.91
N THR A 3 -25.16 -25.21 29.75
CA THR A 3 -25.54 -24.64 28.45
C THR A 3 -24.33 -23.98 27.80
N PHE A 4 -23.75 -24.68 26.83
CA PHE A 4 -22.67 -24.19 25.98
C PHE A 4 -23.23 -23.11 25.04
N LYS A 5 -23.02 -21.83 25.36
CA LYS A 5 -23.30 -20.73 24.42
C LYS A 5 -22.11 -20.59 23.48
N TYR A 6 -22.30 -20.92 22.19
CA TYR A 6 -21.33 -20.59 21.16
C TYR A 6 -21.15 -19.07 21.07
N LYS A 7 -19.94 -18.57 21.34
CA LYS A 7 -19.57 -17.19 21.01
C LYS A 7 -19.28 -17.11 19.52
N THR A 8 -20.14 -16.44 18.76
CA THR A 8 -19.90 -16.13 17.34
C THR A 8 -18.90 -14.97 17.23
N ASN A 9 -17.61 -15.27 17.35
CA ASN A 9 -16.53 -14.32 17.04
C ASN A 9 -16.19 -14.36 15.55
N LYS A 10 -17.15 -13.97 14.69
CA LYS A 10 -16.81 -13.41 13.39
C LYS A 10 -17.10 -11.93 13.48
N LYS A 11 -16.07 -11.11 13.74
CA LYS A 11 -16.12 -9.71 13.35
C LYS A 11 -16.33 -9.73 11.85
N ILE A 12 -17.52 -9.36 11.41
CA ILE A 12 -17.77 -9.10 10.00
C ILE A 12 -17.07 -7.76 9.76
N ASP A 13 -15.93 -7.78 9.09
CA ASP A 13 -15.37 -6.57 8.50
C ASP A 13 -16.34 -6.18 7.39
N VAL A 14 -17.20 -5.20 7.70
CA VAL A 14 -18.11 -4.59 6.75
C VAL A 14 -17.38 -3.35 6.23
N ASP A 15 -17.13 -3.29 4.92
CA ASP A 15 -16.54 -2.11 4.28
C ASP A 15 -17.41 -0.89 4.61
N ASP A 16 -16.81 0.19 5.13
CA ASP A 16 -17.50 1.43 5.51
C ASP A 16 -18.37 1.96 4.37
N LYS A 17 -17.98 1.69 3.11
CA LYS A 17 -18.77 2.04 1.91
C LYS A 17 -20.15 1.38 1.88
N THR A 18 -20.32 0.22 2.49
CA THR A 18 -21.59 -0.53 2.49
C THR A 18 -22.56 -0.09 3.59
N LEU A 19 -22.10 0.71 4.56
CA LEU A 19 -22.91 1.23 5.67
C LEU A 19 -23.54 2.60 5.36
N VAL A 20 -23.06 3.30 4.33
CA VAL A 20 -23.55 4.62 3.96
C VAL A 20 -24.86 4.51 3.19
N THR A 21 -25.95 4.96 3.80
CA THR A 21 -27.27 5.05 3.15
C THR A 21 -27.49 6.43 2.53
N LEU A 22 -28.19 6.47 1.39
CA LEU A 22 -28.63 7.73 0.77
C LEU A 22 -29.39 8.60 1.78
N ASP A 23 -30.27 8.01 2.59
CA ASP A 23 -31.02 8.69 3.65
C ASP A 23 -30.08 9.41 4.62
N SER A 24 -29.10 8.71 5.19
CA SER A 24 -28.17 9.28 6.16
C SER A 24 -27.34 10.41 5.57
N LYS A 25 -26.83 10.24 4.34
CA LYS A 25 -26.02 11.27 3.68
C LYS A 25 -26.86 12.47 3.28
N HIS A 26 -28.05 12.26 2.74
CA HIS A 26 -28.93 13.35 2.37
C HIS A 26 -29.34 14.17 3.61
N SER A 27 -29.68 13.52 4.73
CA SER A 27 -29.98 14.21 5.99
C SER A 27 -28.80 15.02 6.53
N GLU A 28 -27.56 14.53 6.37
CA GLU A 28 -26.34 15.27 6.73
C GLU A 28 -26.25 16.58 5.91
N PHE A 29 -26.42 16.53 4.58
CA PHE A 29 -26.42 17.72 3.73
C PHE A 29 -27.57 18.68 4.06
N VAL A 30 -28.78 18.16 4.31
CA VAL A 30 -29.92 18.99 4.71
C VAL A 30 -29.61 19.72 6.01
N SER A 31 -29.11 19.04 7.04
CA SER A 31 -28.74 19.67 8.31
C SER A 31 -27.65 20.74 8.16
N LYS A 32 -26.70 20.51 7.24
CA LYS A 32 -25.66 21.47 6.90
C LYS A 32 -26.24 22.73 6.24
N PHE A 33 -27.19 22.57 5.31
CA PHE A 33 -27.85 23.70 4.67
C PHE A 33 -28.81 24.44 5.59
N ASP A 34 -29.45 23.74 6.53
CA ASP A 34 -30.28 24.37 7.55
C ASP A 34 -29.42 25.27 8.46
N ASN A 35 -28.24 24.80 8.88
CA ASN A 35 -27.27 25.63 9.61
C ASN A 35 -26.84 26.87 8.81
N TYR A 36 -26.61 26.71 7.49
CA TYR A 36 -26.27 27.86 6.64
C TYR A 36 -27.36 28.93 6.66
N GLU A 37 -28.64 28.53 6.62
CA GLU A 37 -29.77 29.47 6.57
C GLU A 37 -30.15 30.06 7.93
N GLU A 38 -30.06 29.27 9.00
CA GLU A 38 -30.51 29.68 10.34
C GLU A 38 -29.42 30.38 11.16
N GLU A 39 -28.14 30.06 10.96
CA GLU A 39 -27.04 30.58 11.78
C GLU A 39 -26.05 31.41 10.95
N LEU A 40 -25.43 30.79 9.94
CA LEU A 40 -24.24 31.34 9.31
C LEU A 40 -24.56 32.58 8.44
N ILE A 41 -25.52 32.48 7.52
CA ILE A 41 -25.91 33.61 6.66
C ILE A 41 -26.44 34.79 7.49
N PRO A 42 -27.34 34.59 8.48
CA PRO A 42 -27.76 35.65 9.39
C PRO A 42 -26.59 36.33 10.13
N SER A 43 -25.64 35.57 10.68
CA SER A 43 -24.47 36.14 11.38
C SER A 43 -23.60 37.01 10.45
N LEU A 44 -23.42 36.57 9.20
CA LEU A 44 -22.67 37.31 8.18
C LEU A 44 -23.41 38.60 7.77
N PHE A 45 -24.75 38.57 7.73
CA PHE A 45 -25.55 39.77 7.52
C PHE A 45 -25.46 40.75 8.70
N GLU A 46 -25.46 40.25 9.94
CA GLU A 46 -25.26 41.06 11.14
C GLU A 46 -23.88 41.74 11.13
N GLU A 47 -22.80 40.99 10.87
CA GLU A 47 -21.43 41.52 10.74
C GLU A 47 -21.35 42.59 9.64
N LYS A 48 -21.92 42.31 8.47
CA LYS A 48 -21.99 43.27 7.36
C LYS A 48 -22.75 44.53 7.75
N SER A 49 -23.87 44.40 8.47
CA SER A 49 -24.68 45.55 8.90
C SER A 49 -23.92 46.42 9.90
N PHE A 50 -23.19 45.79 10.83
CA PHE A 50 -22.33 46.46 11.80
C PHE A 50 -21.20 47.24 11.10
N LEU A 51 -20.43 46.59 10.22
CA LEU A 51 -19.36 47.22 9.46
C LEU A 51 -19.88 48.39 8.60
N THR A 52 -21.05 48.23 7.99
CA THR A 52 -21.68 49.30 7.21
C THR A 52 -22.07 50.49 8.10
N SER A 53 -22.63 50.21 9.29
CA SER A 53 -23.00 51.26 10.25
C SER A 53 -21.78 52.02 10.77
N GLU A 54 -20.68 51.33 11.07
CA GLU A 54 -19.42 51.93 11.52
C GLU A 54 -18.82 52.87 10.46
N ILE A 55 -18.79 52.43 9.19
CA ILE A 55 -18.32 53.27 8.07
C ILE A 55 -19.16 54.56 7.94
N THR A 56 -20.48 54.49 8.18
CA THR A 56 -21.38 55.65 8.02
C THR A 56 -21.49 56.54 9.25
N GLY A 57 -21.29 55.98 10.45
CA GLY A 57 -21.54 56.66 11.72
C GLY A 57 -20.31 57.31 12.35
N ASN A 58 -19.10 56.82 12.04
CA ASN A 58 -17.89 57.25 12.72
C ASN A 58 -17.00 58.12 11.81
N SER A 59 -17.06 59.44 12.00
CA SER A 59 -16.30 60.41 11.21
C SER A 59 -14.81 60.50 11.57
N LEU A 60 -14.34 59.69 12.54
CA LEU A 60 -12.95 59.67 13.01
C LEU A 60 -12.14 58.47 12.49
N LEU A 61 -12.74 57.62 11.65
CA LEU A 61 -12.06 56.48 11.05
C LEU A 61 -10.96 56.93 10.08
N SER A 62 -9.81 56.27 10.15
CA SER A 62 -8.73 56.46 9.18
C SER A 62 -9.12 55.91 7.81
N LEU A 63 -8.49 56.43 6.76
CA LEU A 63 -8.77 55.97 5.38
C LEU A 63 -8.48 54.47 5.23
N ASP A 64 -7.44 53.96 5.89
CA ASP A 64 -7.05 52.55 5.85
C ASP A 64 -8.11 51.66 6.52
N GLU A 65 -8.63 52.04 7.69
CA GLU A 65 -9.70 51.29 8.38
C GLU A 65 -10.99 51.21 7.55
N ILE A 66 -11.34 52.29 6.84
CA ILE A 66 -12.51 52.30 5.94
C ILE A 66 -12.31 51.34 4.76
N LEU A 67 -11.09 51.24 4.22
CA LEU A 67 -10.77 50.33 3.12
C LEU A 67 -10.82 48.87 3.59
N ASP A 68 -10.23 48.56 4.74
CA ASP A 68 -10.26 47.23 5.34
C ASP A 68 -11.69 46.75 5.61
N MET A 69 -12.53 47.61 6.19
CA MET A 69 -13.95 47.28 6.43
C MET A 69 -14.73 47.06 5.12
N LYS A 70 -14.43 47.84 4.06
CA LYS A 70 -15.05 47.64 2.74
C LYS A 70 -14.63 46.33 2.07
N ASP A 71 -13.37 45.94 2.23
CA ASP A 71 -12.87 44.68 1.69
C ASP A 71 -13.45 43.50 2.47
N ARG A 72 -13.58 43.58 3.80
CA ARG A 72 -14.31 42.57 4.59
C ARG A 72 -15.77 42.43 4.15
N ILE A 73 -16.46 43.55 3.86
CA ILE A 73 -17.83 43.48 3.32
C ILE A 73 -17.87 42.74 1.97
N LYS A 74 -16.87 42.92 1.10
CA LYS A 74 -16.80 42.18 -0.17
C LYS A 74 -16.57 40.68 0.06
N GLU A 75 -15.71 40.33 1.01
CA GLU A 75 -15.47 38.94 1.41
C GLU A 75 -16.75 38.29 1.92
N ILE A 76 -17.46 38.93 2.86
CA ILE A 76 -18.74 38.44 3.38
C ILE A 76 -19.74 38.20 2.24
N ASN A 77 -19.84 39.13 1.28
CA ASN A 77 -20.72 38.93 0.11
C ASN A 77 -20.25 37.79 -0.81
N ALA A 78 -18.95 37.48 -0.86
CA ALA A 78 -18.46 36.31 -1.59
C ALA A 78 -18.77 35.02 -0.83
N GLU A 79 -18.59 35.00 0.49
CA GLU A 79 -18.91 33.87 1.38
C GLU A 79 -20.41 33.52 1.29
N ILE A 80 -21.32 34.49 1.40
CA ILE A 80 -22.77 34.26 1.26
C ILE A 80 -23.11 33.66 -0.11
N ARG A 81 -22.51 34.19 -1.18
CA ARG A 81 -22.73 33.68 -2.55
C ARG A 81 -22.22 32.25 -2.72
N GLU A 82 -21.12 31.91 -2.06
CA GLU A 82 -20.55 30.57 -2.08
C GLU A 82 -21.48 29.56 -1.39
N LEU A 83 -21.96 29.89 -0.19
CA LEU A 83 -22.87 29.05 0.59
C LEU A 83 -24.18 28.79 -0.16
N GLU A 84 -24.77 29.83 -0.77
CA GLU A 84 -25.96 29.68 -1.60
C GLU A 84 -25.70 28.84 -2.87
N ARG A 85 -24.52 28.97 -3.47
CA ARG A 85 -24.14 28.20 -4.67
C ARG A 85 -23.98 26.72 -4.33
N GLU A 86 -23.29 26.40 -3.24
CA GLU A 86 -23.11 25.03 -2.77
C GLU A 86 -24.46 24.33 -2.59
N LYS A 87 -25.42 24.99 -1.93
CA LYS A 87 -26.80 24.48 -1.79
C LYS A 87 -27.46 24.22 -3.15
N LYS A 88 -27.42 25.21 -4.05
CA LYS A 88 -28.07 25.12 -5.39
C LYS A 88 -27.47 23.99 -6.22
N GLU A 89 -26.15 23.86 -6.25
CA GLU A 89 -25.42 22.85 -7.02
C GLU A 89 -25.71 21.44 -6.52
N TYR A 90 -25.74 21.25 -5.20
CA TYR A 90 -26.12 19.98 -4.59
C TYR A 90 -27.52 19.53 -5.05
N TYR A 91 -28.53 20.40 -4.95
CA TYR A 91 -29.87 20.06 -5.38
C TYR A 91 -29.95 19.87 -6.90
N LEU A 92 -29.29 20.69 -7.72
CA LEU A 92 -29.32 20.55 -9.17
C LEU A 92 -28.83 19.17 -9.63
N ASN A 93 -27.73 18.70 -9.06
CA ASN A 93 -27.08 17.45 -9.44
C ASN A 93 -27.80 16.22 -8.84
N ASN A 94 -28.41 16.35 -7.66
CA ASN A 94 -28.93 15.20 -6.92
C ASN A 94 -30.46 15.06 -6.91
N THR A 95 -31.23 16.10 -7.27
CA THR A 95 -32.71 16.07 -7.16
C THR A 95 -33.34 14.89 -7.88
N LYS A 96 -32.90 14.58 -9.11
CA LYS A 96 -33.45 13.45 -9.88
C LYS A 96 -33.23 12.11 -9.17
N HIS A 97 -32.05 11.93 -8.57
CA HIS A 97 -31.68 10.68 -7.90
C HIS A 97 -32.40 10.54 -6.56
N ILE A 98 -32.46 11.62 -5.78
CA ILE A 98 -33.18 11.69 -4.50
C ILE A 98 -34.67 11.43 -4.71
N PHE A 99 -35.29 12.11 -5.67
CA PHE A 99 -36.73 11.98 -5.96
C PHE A 99 -37.08 10.55 -6.38
N ASN A 100 -36.33 9.98 -7.33
CA ASN A 100 -36.51 8.59 -7.77
C ASN A 100 -36.35 7.58 -6.62
N TYR A 101 -35.44 7.84 -5.68
CA TYR A 101 -35.23 6.99 -4.51
C TYR A 101 -36.44 7.01 -3.57
N PHE A 102 -36.93 8.19 -3.19
CA PHE A 102 -38.06 8.33 -2.26
C PHE A 102 -39.39 7.91 -2.87
N GLU A 103 -39.63 8.17 -4.17
CA GLU A 103 -40.83 7.66 -4.85
C GLU A 103 -40.88 6.13 -4.86
N LYS A 104 -39.76 5.48 -5.15
CA LYS A 104 -39.68 4.01 -5.14
C LYS A 104 -39.79 3.43 -3.73
N LYS A 105 -39.21 4.07 -2.72
CA LYS A 105 -39.39 3.66 -1.31
C LYS A 105 -40.86 3.72 -0.90
N LYS A 106 -41.58 4.76 -1.34
CA LYS A 106 -43.04 4.87 -1.14
C LYS A 106 -43.82 3.80 -1.90
N GLN A 107 -43.46 3.51 -3.16
CA GLN A 107 -44.10 2.44 -3.94
C GLN A 107 -43.88 1.06 -3.29
N GLN A 108 -42.68 0.76 -2.81
CA GLN A 108 -42.37 -0.50 -2.13
C GLN A 108 -43.19 -0.69 -0.85
N GLN A 109 -43.41 0.38 -0.08
CA GLN A 109 -44.30 0.33 1.09
C GLN A 109 -45.76 0.05 0.70
N VAL A 110 -46.23 0.58 -0.44
CA VAL A 110 -47.58 0.31 -0.97
C VAL A 110 -47.70 -1.10 -1.56
N GLU A 111 -46.63 -1.63 -2.16
CA GLU A 111 -46.58 -2.99 -2.72
C GLU A 111 -46.64 -4.06 -1.61
N GLN A 112 -46.00 -3.83 -0.46
CA GLN A 112 -46.06 -4.74 0.69
C GLN A 112 -47.49 -4.90 1.22
N VAL A 113 -48.27 -3.82 1.25
CA VAL A 113 -49.69 -3.86 1.63
C VAL A 113 -50.53 -4.65 0.61
N LYS A 114 -50.18 -4.59 -0.69
CA LYS A 114 -50.84 -5.39 -1.74
C LYS A 114 -50.44 -6.87 -1.70
N GLN A 115 -49.21 -7.19 -1.29
CA GLN A 115 -48.72 -8.57 -1.17
C GLN A 115 -49.43 -9.36 -0.06
N GLU A 116 -49.81 -8.72 1.04
CA GLU A 116 -50.63 -9.38 2.07
C GLU A 116 -52.04 -9.75 1.56
N VAL A 117 -52.63 -8.90 0.71
CA VAL A 117 -53.92 -9.18 0.05
C VAL A 117 -53.77 -10.30 -1.00
N SER A 118 -52.66 -10.29 -1.77
CA SER A 118 -52.32 -11.31 -2.76
C SER A 118 -52.01 -12.67 -2.13
N ALA A 119 -51.32 -12.72 -0.99
CA ALA A 119 -50.98 -13.97 -0.30
C ALA A 119 -52.24 -14.75 0.13
N ARG A 120 -53.29 -14.03 0.57
CA ARG A 120 -54.61 -14.63 0.84
C ARG A 120 -55.29 -15.19 -0.41
N GLN A 121 -55.17 -14.51 -1.56
CA GLN A 121 -55.71 -14.99 -2.84
C GLN A 121 -54.90 -16.15 -3.43
N GLN A 122 -53.58 -16.17 -3.26
CA GLN A 122 -52.72 -17.29 -3.69
C GLN A 122 -52.95 -18.55 -2.84
N LEU A 123 -53.24 -18.42 -1.54
CA LEU A 123 -53.68 -19.53 -0.68
C LEU A 123 -55.03 -20.11 -1.13
N LEU A 124 -55.97 -19.28 -1.57
CA LEU A 124 -57.24 -19.72 -2.18
C LEU A 124 -57.04 -20.41 -3.55
N ASN A 125 -56.18 -19.86 -4.41
CA ASN A 125 -55.90 -20.42 -5.74
C ASN A 125 -55.07 -21.72 -5.68
N SER A 126 -54.25 -21.92 -4.64
CA SER A 126 -53.54 -23.19 -4.39
C SER A 126 -54.45 -24.29 -3.85
N PHE A 127 -55.59 -23.95 -3.25
CA PHE A 127 -56.61 -24.90 -2.79
C PHE A 127 -57.44 -25.48 -3.95
N PHE A 128 -57.69 -24.69 -4.99
CA PHE A 128 -58.37 -25.12 -6.22
C PHE A 128 -57.36 -25.27 -7.36
N LYS A 129 -56.54 -26.34 -7.31
CA LYS A 129 -55.49 -26.65 -8.31
C LYS A 129 -56.01 -26.61 -9.76
N LYS A 130 -55.97 -25.43 -10.39
CA LYS A 130 -55.89 -25.28 -11.84
C LYS A 130 -54.41 -25.15 -12.20
N LYS A 131 -53.94 -26.06 -13.05
CA LYS A 131 -52.62 -25.95 -13.67
C LYS A 131 -52.69 -24.88 -14.75
N ASP A 132 -52.26 -23.67 -14.43
CA ASP A 132 -51.92 -22.69 -15.45
C ASP A 132 -50.40 -22.66 -15.64
N ASN A 133 -50.00 -23.00 -16.87
CA ASN A 133 -48.68 -22.72 -17.40
C ASN A 133 -48.50 -21.21 -17.42
N GLN A 134 -47.69 -20.67 -16.51
CA GLN A 134 -47.17 -19.32 -16.67
C GLN A 134 -45.65 -19.34 -16.56
N GLN A 135 -45.07 -18.75 -17.60
CA GLN A 135 -43.66 -18.50 -17.80
C GLN A 135 -43.08 -17.79 -16.57
N GLN A 136 -41.84 -18.16 -16.23
CA GLN A 136 -41.06 -17.45 -15.21
C GLN A 136 -41.04 -15.94 -15.54
N PRO A 137 -41.35 -15.07 -14.57
CA PRO A 137 -41.08 -13.65 -14.74
C PRO A 137 -39.56 -13.45 -14.79
N GLN A 138 -39.09 -12.80 -15.85
CA GLN A 138 -37.74 -12.24 -15.95
C GLN A 138 -37.44 -11.43 -14.68
N PRO A 139 -36.24 -11.56 -14.08
CA PRO A 139 -35.90 -10.75 -12.91
C PRO A 139 -35.82 -9.28 -13.34
N ALA A 140 -36.78 -8.48 -12.87
CA ALA A 140 -36.70 -7.03 -12.82
C ALA A 140 -35.62 -6.62 -11.81
N GLN A 141 -34.36 -6.90 -12.13
CA GLN A 141 -33.20 -6.41 -11.39
C GLN A 141 -32.57 -5.25 -12.19
N ASN A 142 -32.08 -4.24 -11.46
CA ASN A 142 -31.08 -3.25 -11.90
C ASN A 142 -31.52 -1.83 -12.31
N GLN A 143 -32.68 -1.33 -11.89
CA GLN A 143 -32.90 0.14 -11.91
C GLN A 143 -32.85 0.81 -10.53
N SER A 144 -33.10 0.08 -9.44
CA SER A 144 -33.02 0.61 -8.07
C SER A 144 -31.59 0.80 -7.58
N PHE A 145 -30.68 -0.11 -7.98
CA PHE A 145 -29.26 -0.06 -7.63
C PHE A 145 -28.55 1.10 -8.34
N GLN A 146 -28.90 1.36 -9.60
CA GLN A 146 -28.29 2.44 -10.39
C GLN A 146 -28.54 3.83 -9.80
N SER A 147 -29.77 4.16 -9.37
CA SER A 147 -30.06 5.49 -8.82
C SER A 147 -29.32 5.79 -7.51
N HIS A 148 -29.13 4.77 -6.67
CA HIS A 148 -28.38 4.89 -5.40
C HIS A 148 -26.89 5.07 -5.66
N VAL A 149 -26.32 4.25 -6.55
CA VAL A 149 -24.90 4.31 -6.93
C VAL A 149 -24.59 5.64 -7.62
N SER A 150 -25.46 6.14 -8.49
CA SER A 150 -25.27 7.45 -9.14
C SER A 150 -25.29 8.62 -8.15
N TYR A 151 -26.17 8.61 -7.15
CA TYR A 151 -26.17 9.64 -6.09
C TYR A 151 -24.87 9.60 -5.29
N LEU A 152 -24.45 8.42 -4.85
CA LEU A 152 -23.23 8.28 -4.05
C LEU A 152 -21.98 8.68 -4.84
N LYS A 153 -21.92 8.39 -6.15
CA LYS A 153 -20.84 8.87 -7.04
C LYS A 153 -20.79 10.40 -7.15
N ASN A 154 -21.93 11.08 -7.14
CA ASN A 154 -21.99 12.54 -7.21
C ASN A 154 -21.60 13.23 -5.90
N VAL A 155 -21.78 12.54 -4.77
CA VAL A 155 -21.61 13.10 -3.43
C VAL A 155 -20.23 12.77 -2.85
N ASP A 156 -19.68 11.61 -3.18
CA ASP A 156 -18.38 11.18 -2.66
C ASP A 156 -17.60 10.38 -3.73
N GLU A 157 -16.44 10.92 -4.11
CA GLU A 157 -15.53 10.35 -5.11
C GLU A 157 -15.07 8.93 -4.75
N ARG A 158 -15.13 8.55 -3.46
CA ARG A 158 -14.77 7.20 -2.98
C ARG A 158 -15.69 6.10 -3.52
N PHE A 159 -16.89 6.46 -4.01
CA PHE A 159 -17.85 5.54 -4.62
C PHE A 159 -17.71 5.43 -6.15
N ILE A 160 -16.75 6.13 -6.75
CA ILE A 160 -16.40 5.95 -8.15
C ILE A 160 -15.58 4.64 -8.25
N ASP A 161 -16.23 3.57 -8.70
CA ASP A 161 -15.55 2.33 -9.03
C ASP A 161 -14.84 2.46 -10.38
N VAL A 162 -13.51 2.36 -10.37
CA VAL A 162 -12.68 2.38 -11.59
C VAL A 162 -13.06 1.26 -12.54
N ASN A 163 -13.55 0.12 -12.01
CA ASN A 163 -13.95 -1.02 -12.81
C ASN A 163 -15.16 -0.72 -13.70
N ASP A 164 -16.04 0.20 -13.33
CA ASP A 164 -17.19 0.62 -14.15
C ASP A 164 -16.77 1.34 -15.44
N TYR A 165 -15.52 1.81 -15.52
CA TYR A 165 -14.96 2.52 -16.67
C TYR A 165 -13.99 1.65 -17.48
N ILE A 166 -13.81 0.38 -17.11
CA ILE A 166 -13.03 -0.57 -17.91
C ILE A 166 -13.87 -0.99 -19.11
N ILE A 167 -13.50 -0.50 -20.29
CA ILE A 167 -14.10 -0.93 -21.54
C ILE A 167 -13.51 -2.30 -21.88
N ASN A 168 -14.34 -3.34 -21.91
CA ASN A 168 -13.91 -4.65 -22.37
C ASN A 168 -13.69 -4.60 -23.90
N HIS A 169 -12.43 -4.68 -24.30
CA HIS A 169 -12.02 -4.65 -25.70
C HIS A 169 -12.12 -6.01 -26.42
N GLU A 170 -12.57 -7.07 -25.74
CA GLU A 170 -12.64 -8.42 -26.33
C GLU A 170 -13.94 -8.65 -27.11
N THR A 171 -15.04 -8.00 -26.70
CA THR A 171 -16.38 -8.28 -27.24
C THR A 171 -17.03 -7.03 -27.84
N CYS A 172 -17.47 -7.14 -29.09
CA CYS A 172 -18.26 -6.09 -29.71
C CYS A 172 -19.69 -6.03 -29.13
N PRO A 173 -20.29 -4.84 -28.91
CA PRO A 173 -21.68 -4.65 -28.50
C PRO A 173 -22.76 -5.28 -29.41
N CYS A 174 -22.37 -5.89 -30.54
CA CYS A 174 -23.28 -6.61 -31.43
C CYS A 174 -23.64 -8.03 -30.95
N ASN A 175 -23.30 -8.40 -29.71
CA ASN A 175 -23.56 -9.70 -29.07
C ASN A 175 -23.14 -10.90 -29.94
N GLY A 176 -21.84 -10.99 -30.20
CA GLY A 176 -21.21 -12.23 -30.67
C GLY A 176 -20.08 -12.08 -31.68
N GLY A 177 -19.54 -10.88 -31.89
CA GLY A 177 -18.34 -10.68 -32.70
C GLY A 177 -17.13 -10.33 -31.82
N GLU A 178 -15.98 -10.88 -32.17
CA GLU A 178 -14.69 -10.54 -31.57
C GLU A 178 -14.13 -9.28 -32.22
N LEU A 179 -13.43 -8.46 -31.43
CA LEU A 179 -12.74 -7.26 -31.87
C LEU A 179 -11.29 -7.61 -32.21
N ILE A 180 -10.92 -7.50 -33.49
CA ILE A 180 -9.59 -7.82 -33.99
C ILE A 180 -8.76 -6.54 -34.05
N PRO A 181 -7.61 -6.46 -33.36
CA PRO A 181 -6.73 -5.29 -33.43
C PRO A 181 -5.99 -5.21 -34.76
N VAL A 182 -6.04 -4.03 -35.38
CA VAL A 182 -5.24 -3.65 -36.54
C VAL A 182 -4.20 -2.64 -36.07
N GLU A 183 -3.00 -3.16 -35.76
CA GLU A 183 -1.89 -2.38 -35.18
C GLU A 183 -1.39 -1.25 -36.11
N SER A 184 -1.54 -1.37 -37.42
CA SER A 184 -1.10 -0.31 -38.35
C SER A 184 -1.93 0.97 -38.21
N ASP A 185 -3.20 0.81 -37.84
CA ASP A 185 -4.21 1.85 -37.96
C ASP A 185 -4.74 2.30 -36.57
N GLY A 186 -4.33 1.62 -35.49
CA GLY A 186 -4.81 1.93 -34.14
C GLY A 186 -6.31 1.67 -33.97
N ILE A 187 -6.86 0.70 -34.70
CA ILE A 187 -8.29 0.37 -34.67
C ILE A 187 -8.56 -1.10 -34.32
N LEU A 188 -9.63 -1.34 -33.56
CA LEU A 188 -10.23 -2.64 -33.34
C LEU A 188 -11.41 -2.81 -34.30
N VAL A 189 -11.41 -3.86 -35.11
CA VAL A 189 -12.47 -4.14 -36.10
C VAL A 189 -13.25 -5.37 -35.69
N CYS A 190 -14.58 -5.25 -35.60
CA CYS A 190 -15.43 -6.41 -35.30
C CYS A 190 -15.58 -7.33 -36.52
N ASN A 191 -15.33 -8.63 -36.33
CA ASN A 191 -15.45 -9.65 -37.38
C ASN A 191 -16.89 -9.91 -37.88
N LYS A 192 -17.93 -9.50 -37.13
CA LYS A 192 -19.34 -9.71 -37.52
C LYS A 192 -20.03 -8.47 -38.07
N CYS A 193 -19.87 -7.32 -37.41
CA CYS A 193 -20.61 -6.10 -37.76
C CYS A 193 -19.76 -5.03 -38.45
N GLY A 194 -18.44 -5.24 -38.56
CA GLY A 194 -17.52 -4.31 -39.21
C GLY A 194 -17.35 -2.97 -38.49
N ARG A 195 -17.86 -2.81 -37.25
CA ARG A 195 -17.63 -1.59 -36.47
C ARG A 195 -16.16 -1.47 -36.09
N GLN A 196 -15.65 -0.26 -36.20
CA GLN A 196 -14.30 0.11 -35.82
C GLN A 196 -14.31 0.93 -34.53
N TYR A 197 -13.34 0.68 -33.66
CA TYR A 197 -13.10 1.42 -32.43
C TYR A 197 -11.63 1.85 -32.39
N SER A 198 -11.34 3.11 -32.12
CA SER A 198 -9.97 3.55 -31.89
C SER A 198 -9.44 2.94 -30.58
N TYR A 199 -8.25 2.34 -30.63
CA TYR A 199 -7.54 1.87 -29.44
C TYR A 199 -6.13 2.44 -29.43
N LEU A 200 -5.63 2.70 -28.23
CA LEU A 200 -4.28 3.23 -28.05
C LEU A 200 -3.30 2.06 -28.12
N ILE A 201 -2.33 2.14 -29.03
CA ILE A 201 -1.25 1.15 -29.13
C ILE A 201 -0.13 1.66 -28.24
N GLU A 202 0.03 1.05 -27.06
CA GLU A 202 1.25 1.20 -26.29
C GLU A 202 2.34 0.37 -26.97
N SER A 203 3.27 1.05 -27.64
CA SER A 203 4.42 0.42 -28.26
C SER A 203 5.46 0.06 -27.18
N ASP A 204 5.23 -1.05 -26.49
CA ASP A 204 6.15 -1.61 -25.47
C ASP A 204 7.49 -2.14 -26.03
N LYS A 205 7.78 -1.92 -27.31
CA LYS A 205 9.09 -2.25 -27.89
C LYS A 205 10.01 -1.05 -27.74
N PRO A 206 10.97 -1.05 -26.78
CA PRO A 206 12.03 -0.06 -26.80
C PRO A 206 12.70 -0.10 -28.17
N SER A 207 12.90 1.08 -28.76
CA SER A 207 13.67 1.22 -29.99
C SER A 207 15.03 0.56 -29.79
N TYR A 208 15.46 -0.27 -30.75
CA TYR A 208 16.70 -1.09 -30.72
C TYR A 208 18.00 -0.31 -30.38
N LYS A 209 17.92 1.03 -30.29
CA LYS A 209 19.01 1.95 -29.95
C LYS A 209 19.14 2.25 -28.45
N GLU A 210 18.13 1.95 -27.65
CA GLU A 210 18.20 2.13 -26.21
C GLU A 210 18.42 0.76 -25.56
N PRO A 211 19.51 0.55 -24.79
CA PRO A 211 19.63 -0.65 -23.99
C PRO A 211 18.36 -0.75 -23.12
N PRO A 212 17.78 -1.95 -22.93
CA PRO A 212 16.57 -2.08 -22.14
C PRO A 212 16.79 -1.35 -20.82
N GLN A 213 15.96 -0.34 -20.55
CA GLN A 213 15.90 0.22 -19.22
C GLN A 213 15.54 -0.96 -18.34
N GLU A 214 16.50 -1.43 -17.54
CA GLU A 214 16.20 -2.33 -16.45
C GLU A 214 15.19 -1.56 -15.60
N VAL A 215 13.91 -1.89 -15.76
CA VAL A 215 12.83 -1.38 -14.93
C VAL A 215 13.06 -2.05 -13.59
N CYS A 216 13.99 -1.48 -12.83
CA CYS A 216 14.38 -2.02 -11.56
C CYS A 216 13.27 -1.64 -10.60
N PHE A 217 12.30 -2.55 -10.46
CA PHE A 217 11.49 -2.65 -9.27
C PHE A 217 12.44 -2.96 -8.12
N TYR A 218 13.12 -1.93 -7.58
CA TYR A 218 13.90 -2.00 -6.35
C TYR A 218 12.94 -2.16 -5.16
N ALA A 219 12.13 -3.21 -5.16
CA ALA A 219 11.63 -3.74 -3.92
C ALA A 219 12.86 -4.27 -3.16
N TYR A 220 13.08 -3.76 -1.94
CA TYR A 220 14.15 -4.26 -1.07
C TYR A 220 13.97 -5.77 -0.87
N LYS A 221 14.92 -6.57 -1.37
CA LYS A 221 14.94 -8.03 -1.18
C LYS A 221 16.09 -8.40 -0.24
N ARG A 222 15.77 -9.05 0.87
CA ARG A 222 16.76 -9.46 1.90
C ARG A 222 17.86 -10.36 1.33
N ILE A 223 17.53 -11.18 0.33
CA ILE A 223 18.51 -12.02 -0.39
C ILE A 223 19.61 -11.21 -1.06
N ASN A 224 19.34 -10.00 -1.54
CA ASN A 224 20.38 -9.15 -2.16
C ASN A 224 21.39 -8.70 -1.12
N HIS A 225 20.91 -8.32 0.06
CA HIS A 225 21.80 -7.98 1.17
C HIS A 225 22.61 -9.19 1.65
N PHE A 226 22.03 -10.40 1.67
CA PHE A 226 22.81 -11.60 1.95
C PHE A 226 23.92 -11.85 0.91
N LYS A 227 23.64 -11.63 -0.38
CA LYS A 227 24.67 -11.71 -1.44
C LYS A 227 25.76 -10.65 -1.27
N GLU A 228 25.41 -9.44 -0.86
CA GLU A 228 26.39 -8.40 -0.51
C GLU A 228 27.29 -8.85 0.65
N ILE A 229 26.71 -9.43 1.70
CA ILE A 229 27.48 -9.97 2.85
C ILE A 229 28.44 -11.09 2.40
N LEU A 230 28.02 -11.97 1.49
CA LEU A 230 28.92 -12.98 0.89
C LEU A 230 30.06 -12.34 0.07
N ALA A 231 29.78 -11.28 -0.68
CA ALA A 231 30.79 -10.55 -1.45
C ALA A 231 31.78 -9.80 -0.53
N GLN A 232 31.26 -9.14 0.53
CA GLN A 232 32.06 -8.49 1.57
C GLN A 232 32.94 -9.50 2.30
N PHE A 233 32.40 -10.67 2.70
CA PHE A 233 33.15 -11.73 3.38
C PHE A 233 34.34 -12.22 2.54
N GLN A 234 34.13 -12.39 1.24
CA GLN A 234 35.16 -12.85 0.30
C GLN A 234 36.06 -11.73 -0.25
N GLY A 235 35.84 -10.47 0.14
CA GLY A 235 36.57 -9.32 -0.40
C GLY A 235 36.39 -9.13 -1.91
N LYS A 236 35.27 -9.62 -2.46
CA LYS A 236 34.85 -9.48 -3.88
C LYS A 236 33.99 -8.23 -4.11
N GLU A 237 33.90 -7.35 -3.13
CA GLU A 237 33.16 -6.10 -3.24
C GLU A 237 33.80 -5.13 -4.25
N THR A 238 32.97 -4.28 -4.87
CA THR A 238 33.38 -3.28 -5.86
C THR A 238 33.62 -1.89 -5.26
N THR A 239 33.54 -1.77 -3.93
CA THR A 239 33.70 -0.51 -3.21
C THR A 239 35.07 0.11 -3.44
N GLN A 240 35.10 1.39 -3.83
CA GLN A 240 36.33 2.15 -4.00
C GLN A 240 36.74 2.76 -2.66
N ILE A 241 37.74 2.16 -2.00
CA ILE A 241 38.38 2.73 -0.81
C ILE A 241 39.52 3.63 -1.25
N PRO A 242 39.55 4.93 -0.84
CA PRO A 242 40.64 5.83 -1.16
C PRO A 242 41.99 5.28 -0.69
N GLU A 243 43.03 5.44 -1.52
CA GLU A 243 44.38 4.92 -1.22
C GLU A 243 44.96 5.51 0.08
N GLU A 244 44.65 6.77 0.37
CA GLU A 244 45.04 7.44 1.62
C GLU A 244 44.60 6.67 2.87
N VAL A 245 43.40 6.08 2.85
CA VAL A 245 42.87 5.30 3.98
C VAL A 245 43.70 4.03 4.16
N ILE A 246 44.05 3.36 3.08
CA ILE A 246 44.87 2.14 3.11
C ILE A 246 46.29 2.46 3.60
N GLU A 247 46.87 3.57 3.15
CA GLU A 247 48.19 4.02 3.62
C GLU A 247 48.19 4.39 5.10
N ASN A 248 47.15 5.10 5.58
CA ASN A 248 47.00 5.41 7.00
C ASN A 248 46.89 4.14 7.86
N ILE A 249 46.18 3.11 7.37
CA ILE A 249 46.10 1.81 8.02
C ILE A 249 47.47 1.11 8.05
N LYS A 250 48.23 1.11 6.93
CA LYS A 250 49.59 0.55 6.88
C LYS A 250 50.54 1.23 7.87
N LEU A 251 50.48 2.57 7.95
CA LEU A 251 51.28 3.36 8.90
C LEU A 251 50.92 3.01 10.35
N GLN A 252 49.62 2.84 10.65
CA GLN A 252 49.17 2.48 11.99
C GLN A 252 49.61 1.06 12.37
N ILE A 253 49.53 0.10 11.45
CA ILE A 253 50.05 -1.28 11.63
C ILE A 253 51.55 -1.25 11.94
N LYS A 254 52.32 -0.45 11.18
CA LYS A 254 53.76 -0.27 11.40
C LYS A 254 54.07 0.37 12.75
N LYS A 255 53.27 1.35 13.18
CA LYS A 255 53.39 2.03 14.48
C LYS A 255 53.12 1.08 15.65
N GLU A 256 52.14 0.19 15.51
CA GLU A 256 51.78 -0.83 16.50
C GLU A 256 52.67 -2.08 16.44
N ARG A 257 53.62 -2.15 15.50
CA ARG A 257 54.53 -3.29 15.25
C ARG A 257 53.79 -4.62 15.07
N ILE A 258 52.59 -4.56 14.48
CA ILE A 258 51.81 -5.75 14.16
C ILE A 258 52.38 -6.34 12.87
N SER A 259 52.68 -7.65 12.85
CA SER A 259 53.11 -8.31 11.62
C SER A 259 51.91 -8.46 10.69
N ALA A 260 52.11 -8.25 9.39
CA ALA A 260 51.07 -8.39 8.37
C ALA A 260 50.73 -9.88 8.09
N THR A 261 50.47 -10.65 9.13
CA THR A 261 50.11 -12.08 9.06
C THR A 261 48.63 -12.27 9.36
N ARG A 262 48.04 -13.33 8.78
CA ARG A 262 46.61 -13.69 8.93
C ARG A 262 46.17 -13.82 10.39
N GLU A 263 47.07 -14.30 11.24
CA GLU A 263 46.84 -14.59 12.66
C GLU A 263 46.80 -13.34 13.54
N GLN A 264 47.56 -12.30 13.19
CA GLN A 264 47.64 -11.06 13.98
C GLN A 264 46.65 -9.99 13.51
N LEU A 265 46.31 -9.97 12.22
CA LEU A 265 45.30 -9.07 11.63
C LEU A 265 43.93 -9.75 11.49
N TYR A 266 43.42 -10.29 12.60
CA TYR A 266 42.04 -10.78 12.67
C TYR A 266 41.05 -9.62 12.80
N TYR A 267 39.77 -9.89 12.54
CA TYR A 267 38.72 -8.88 12.35
C TYR A 267 38.70 -7.77 13.43
N ASN A 268 38.82 -8.14 14.71
CA ASN A 268 38.76 -7.15 15.80
C ASN A 268 39.97 -6.21 15.80
N VAL A 269 41.17 -6.69 15.47
CA VAL A 269 42.37 -5.84 15.42
C VAL A 269 42.25 -4.81 14.30
N CYS A 270 41.78 -5.24 13.11
CA CYS A 270 41.51 -4.31 12.01
C CYS A 270 40.44 -3.27 12.40
N LYS A 271 39.39 -3.71 13.11
CA LYS A 271 38.34 -2.82 13.60
C LYS A 271 38.87 -1.80 14.62
N ASP A 272 39.75 -2.21 15.52
CA ASP A 272 40.37 -1.32 16.51
C ASP A 272 41.31 -0.29 15.85
N ILE A 273 42.06 -0.71 14.82
CA ILE A 273 42.88 0.21 13.99
C ILE A 273 41.99 1.24 13.30
N LEU A 274 40.90 0.80 12.66
CA LEU A 274 39.95 1.71 12.01
C LEU A 274 39.29 2.66 13.02
N LYS A 275 38.97 2.18 14.23
CA LYS A 275 38.43 2.99 15.32
C LYS A 275 39.43 4.08 15.77
N LYS A 276 40.72 3.74 15.92
CA LYS A 276 41.77 4.70 16.27
C LYS A 276 41.97 5.79 15.20
N LEU A 277 41.79 5.43 13.93
CA LEU A 277 41.86 6.35 12.79
C LEU A 277 40.54 7.09 12.51
N ASN A 278 39.50 6.83 13.32
CA ASN A 278 38.15 7.41 13.18
C ASN A 278 37.45 7.08 11.84
N TYR A 279 37.74 5.89 11.29
CA TYR A 279 37.25 5.39 10.01
C TYR A 279 36.13 4.36 10.17
N ASN A 280 35.05 4.77 10.85
CA ASN A 280 33.92 3.89 11.18
C ASN A 280 33.16 3.36 9.94
N LYS A 281 33.15 4.14 8.85
CA LYS A 281 32.48 3.77 7.59
C LYS A 281 33.05 2.53 6.90
N TYR A 282 34.27 2.10 7.23
CA TYR A 282 34.91 0.96 6.57
C TYR A 282 34.90 -0.33 7.41
N TYR A 283 34.10 -0.39 8.48
CA TYR A 283 33.98 -1.60 9.30
C TYR A 283 33.41 -2.80 8.54
N GLU A 284 32.54 -2.55 7.55
CA GLU A 284 31.95 -3.59 6.70
C GLU A 284 32.96 -4.09 5.65
N HIS A 285 33.95 -3.27 5.31
CA HIS A 285 34.95 -3.50 4.27
C HIS A 285 36.27 -4.08 4.81
N ILE A 286 36.29 -4.60 6.05
CA ILE A 286 37.52 -5.09 6.69
C ILE A 286 38.19 -6.20 5.87
N ASN A 287 37.42 -7.13 5.30
CA ASN A 287 37.98 -8.23 4.51
C ASN A 287 38.60 -7.74 3.19
N PHE A 288 38.03 -6.70 2.57
CA PHE A 288 38.61 -6.07 1.39
C PHE A 288 39.88 -5.27 1.73
N ILE A 289 39.89 -4.56 2.87
CA ILE A 289 41.11 -3.91 3.37
C ILE A 289 42.21 -4.94 3.62
N LYS A 290 41.89 -6.08 4.25
CA LYS A 290 42.84 -7.18 4.44
C LYS A 290 43.39 -7.69 3.10
N HIS A 291 42.55 -7.83 2.09
CA HIS A 291 42.96 -8.18 0.74
C HIS A 291 43.96 -7.17 0.15
N LYS A 292 43.69 -5.86 0.29
CA LYS A 292 44.61 -4.79 -0.14
C LYS A 292 45.92 -4.74 0.66
N LEU A 293 45.94 -5.24 1.89
CA LEU A 293 47.14 -5.39 2.72
C LEU A 293 47.95 -6.66 2.40
N GLY A 294 47.51 -7.48 1.44
CA GLY A 294 48.20 -8.71 1.02
C GLY A 294 47.75 -9.99 1.74
N ILE A 295 46.67 -9.94 2.53
CA ILE A 295 46.09 -11.11 3.18
C ILE A 295 44.94 -11.64 2.32
N THR A 296 45.05 -12.87 1.85
CA THR A 296 43.99 -13.48 1.02
C THR A 296 42.71 -13.67 1.83
N PRO A 297 41.57 -13.11 1.38
CA PRO A 297 40.28 -13.32 2.02
C PRO A 297 39.83 -14.79 1.87
N PRO A 298 38.89 -15.26 2.70
CA PRO A 298 38.28 -16.57 2.50
C PRO A 298 37.54 -16.58 1.16
N ILE A 299 37.86 -17.54 0.28
CA ILE A 299 37.17 -17.71 -1.00
C ILE A 299 36.24 -18.92 -0.88
N MET A 300 34.96 -18.73 -1.23
CA MET A 300 33.97 -19.79 -1.35
C MET A 300 33.83 -20.20 -2.82
N SER A 301 33.52 -21.48 -3.06
CA SER A 301 33.23 -21.94 -4.42
C SER A 301 31.85 -21.45 -4.87
N PRO A 302 31.62 -21.23 -6.19
CA PRO A 302 30.31 -20.83 -6.69
C PRO A 302 29.19 -21.79 -6.27
N GLN A 303 29.47 -23.11 -6.23
CA GLN A 303 28.50 -24.10 -5.79
C GLN A 303 28.14 -23.95 -4.31
N LEU A 304 29.08 -23.49 -3.47
CA LEU A 304 28.81 -23.21 -2.07
C LEU A 304 28.00 -21.92 -1.92
N GLU A 305 28.32 -20.86 -2.66
CA GLU A 305 27.55 -19.61 -2.69
C GLU A 305 26.08 -19.84 -3.08
N ASP A 306 25.83 -20.64 -4.11
CA ASP A 306 24.48 -21.00 -4.56
C ASP A 306 23.72 -21.79 -3.49
N LYS A 307 24.38 -22.75 -2.83
CA LYS A 307 23.80 -23.49 -1.70
C LYS A 307 23.43 -22.56 -0.55
N LEU A 308 24.32 -21.65 -0.17
CA LEU A 308 24.06 -20.66 0.89
C LEU A 308 22.88 -19.74 0.53
N CYS A 309 22.78 -19.31 -0.72
CA CYS A 309 21.64 -18.51 -1.20
C CYS A 309 20.32 -19.28 -1.15
N ASN A 310 20.34 -20.57 -1.53
CA ASN A 310 19.15 -21.41 -1.46
C ASN A 310 18.69 -21.65 -0.01
N LEU A 311 19.63 -21.92 0.90
CA LEU A 311 19.33 -22.02 2.34
C LEU A 311 18.76 -20.71 2.88
N PHE A 312 19.26 -19.56 2.42
CA PHE A 312 18.72 -18.24 2.81
C PHE A 312 17.25 -18.06 2.40
N LEU A 313 16.91 -18.42 1.16
CA LEU A 313 15.52 -18.33 0.67
C LEU A 313 14.58 -19.28 1.42
N GLU A 314 15.09 -20.41 1.89
CA GLU A 314 14.33 -21.36 2.71
C GLU A 314 14.03 -20.75 4.08
N ILE A 315 15.04 -20.26 4.81
CA ILE A 315 14.82 -19.68 6.15
C ILE A 315 13.95 -18.41 6.11
N GLU A 316 13.98 -17.62 5.03
CA GLU A 316 13.20 -16.39 4.93
C GLU A 316 11.69 -16.66 5.02
N LYS A 317 11.24 -17.81 4.46
CA LYS A 317 9.85 -18.27 4.54
C LYS A 317 9.45 -18.61 5.99
N TYR A 318 10.30 -19.34 6.71
CA TYR A 318 10.02 -19.78 8.07
C TYR A 318 10.23 -18.68 9.12
N PHE A 319 11.16 -17.76 8.89
CA PHE A 319 11.36 -16.59 9.74
C PHE A 319 10.08 -15.75 9.86
N SER A 320 9.34 -15.57 8.76
CA SER A 320 8.09 -14.81 8.76
C SER A 320 7.01 -15.43 9.66
N LYS A 321 7.06 -16.74 9.91
CA LYS A 321 6.12 -17.48 10.78
C LYS A 321 6.48 -17.38 12.27
N HIS A 322 7.76 -17.27 12.59
CA HIS A 322 8.27 -17.23 13.97
C HIS A 322 8.69 -15.82 14.43
N CYS A 323 8.47 -14.81 13.60
CA CYS A 323 8.82 -13.43 13.90
C CYS A 323 8.03 -12.94 15.13
N PRO A 324 8.69 -12.52 16.23
CA PRO A 324 7.98 -11.99 17.38
C PRO A 324 7.32 -10.65 17.05
N ASN A 325 6.10 -10.40 17.55
CA ASN A 325 5.29 -9.19 17.30
C ASN A 325 5.99 -7.85 17.62
N VAL A 326 7.13 -7.88 18.33
CA VAL A 326 7.91 -6.70 18.73
C VAL A 326 9.09 -6.42 17.78
N ARG A 327 9.52 -7.40 16.96
CA ARG A 327 10.73 -7.31 16.13
C ARG A 327 10.39 -7.25 14.65
N ILE A 328 10.80 -6.18 13.97
CA ILE A 328 10.64 -6.01 12.51
C ILE A 328 11.90 -6.50 11.75
N ASN A 329 13.04 -6.54 12.43
CA ASN A 329 14.35 -6.80 11.81
C ASN A 329 14.68 -8.30 11.71
N PHE A 330 15.27 -8.69 10.57
CA PHE A 330 15.75 -10.04 10.30
C PHE A 330 16.91 -10.46 11.25
N LEU A 331 17.24 -11.75 11.28
CA LEU A 331 18.44 -12.25 11.96
C LEU A 331 19.69 -11.54 11.40
N ASN A 332 20.76 -11.43 12.21
CA ASN A 332 22.00 -10.85 11.73
C ASN A 332 22.58 -11.73 10.59
N TYR A 333 22.94 -11.11 9.48
CA TYR A 333 23.38 -11.85 8.28
C TYR A 333 24.70 -12.60 8.49
N TYR A 334 25.62 -12.09 9.31
CA TYR A 334 26.84 -12.81 9.68
C TYR A 334 26.55 -14.00 10.61
N PHE A 335 25.56 -13.87 11.51
CA PHE A 335 25.08 -14.99 12.32
C PHE A 335 24.45 -16.08 11.46
N VAL A 336 23.61 -15.70 10.49
CA VAL A 336 23.01 -16.66 9.53
C VAL A 336 24.08 -17.35 8.70
N LEU A 337 25.08 -16.59 8.21
CA LEU A 337 26.21 -17.17 7.47
C LEU A 337 26.99 -18.19 8.33
N TYR A 338 27.27 -17.85 9.60
CA TYR A 338 27.91 -18.77 10.54
C TYR A 338 27.12 -20.07 10.68
N LYS A 339 25.81 -19.98 10.90
CA LYS A 339 24.94 -21.16 11.05
C LYS A 339 24.83 -21.99 9.79
N PHE A 340 24.82 -21.38 8.61
CA PHE A 340 24.86 -22.15 7.36
C PHE A 340 26.20 -22.87 7.17
N CYS A 341 27.33 -22.23 7.48
CA CYS A 341 28.63 -22.90 7.44
C CYS A 341 28.70 -24.06 8.44
N GLU A 342 28.14 -23.90 9.64
CA GLU A 342 28.03 -24.95 10.66
C GLU A 342 27.16 -26.12 10.17
N LEU A 343 26.00 -25.86 9.58
CA LEU A 343 25.11 -26.87 9.01
C LEU A 343 25.73 -27.63 7.83
N LEU A 344 26.50 -26.95 6.98
CA LEU A 344 27.18 -27.55 5.83
C LEU A 344 28.51 -28.25 6.21
N GLY A 345 28.95 -28.15 7.47
CA GLY A 345 30.22 -28.71 7.95
C GLY A 345 31.47 -27.96 7.47
N GLU A 346 31.31 -26.72 7.00
CA GLU A 346 32.38 -25.88 6.46
C GLU A 346 33.11 -25.09 7.57
N ASN A 347 33.66 -25.83 8.54
CA ASN A 347 34.26 -25.28 9.77
C ASN A 347 35.45 -24.32 9.51
N LYS A 348 36.07 -24.41 8.32
CA LYS A 348 37.22 -23.59 7.91
C LYS A 348 36.90 -22.08 7.83
N TYR A 349 35.63 -21.70 7.66
CA TYR A 349 35.23 -20.30 7.57
C TYR A 349 34.79 -19.71 8.91
N LEU A 350 34.43 -20.55 9.90
CA LEU A 350 33.81 -20.12 11.15
C LEU A 350 34.68 -19.14 11.95
N SER A 351 36.00 -19.33 11.97
CA SER A 351 36.94 -18.45 12.68
C SER A 351 37.07 -17.06 12.08
N GLU A 352 36.61 -16.86 10.85
CA GLU A 352 36.76 -15.60 10.12
C GLU A 352 35.47 -14.79 10.08
N ILE A 353 34.34 -15.41 10.43
CA ILE A 353 33.03 -14.75 10.45
C ILE A 353 32.95 -13.85 11.68
N PRO A 354 32.68 -12.54 11.51
CA PRO A 354 32.56 -11.61 12.63
C PRO A 354 31.23 -11.85 13.39
N MET A 355 31.32 -12.60 14.50
CA MET A 355 30.18 -12.85 15.39
C MET A 355 29.82 -11.63 16.24
N LEU A 356 28.56 -11.55 16.70
CA LEU A 356 28.12 -10.52 17.63
C LEU A 356 28.90 -10.60 18.95
N LYS A 357 29.17 -9.46 19.60
CA LYS A 357 29.84 -9.39 20.90
C LYS A 357 28.89 -9.52 22.10
N ASP A 358 27.62 -9.31 21.87
CA ASP A 358 26.57 -9.20 22.89
C ASP A 358 25.91 -10.58 23.05
N ASP A 359 26.16 -11.23 24.19
CA ASP A 359 25.72 -12.61 24.43
C ASP A 359 24.20 -12.73 24.55
N ASP A 360 23.52 -11.73 25.10
CA ASP A 360 22.05 -11.71 25.18
C ASP A 360 21.44 -11.71 23.78
N LYS A 361 22.03 -10.95 22.85
CA LYS A 361 21.61 -10.92 21.43
C LYS A 361 21.95 -12.18 20.66
N LYS A 362 22.95 -12.95 21.09
CA LYS A 362 23.22 -14.28 20.51
C LYS A 362 22.15 -15.25 20.96
N VAL A 363 21.84 -15.29 22.26
CA VAL A 363 20.82 -16.17 22.83
C VAL A 363 19.46 -15.91 22.18
N GLU A 364 19.05 -14.64 22.03
CA GLU A 364 17.80 -14.30 21.34
C GLU A 364 17.76 -14.81 19.90
N GLN A 365 18.87 -14.67 19.16
CA GLN A 365 18.95 -15.14 17.78
C GLN A 365 18.97 -16.67 17.68
N ASP A 366 19.65 -17.35 18.62
CA ASP A 366 19.67 -18.80 18.73
C ASP A 366 18.27 -19.36 19.04
N GLU A 367 17.47 -18.70 19.86
CA GLU A 367 16.10 -19.13 20.15
C GLU A 367 15.21 -19.06 18.91
N ILE A 368 15.34 -18.01 18.10
CA ILE A 368 14.63 -17.88 16.83
C ILE A 368 15.16 -18.91 15.83
N TRP A 369 16.48 -19.08 15.75
CA TRP A 369 17.12 -20.07 14.89
C TRP A 369 16.66 -21.49 15.21
N ARG A 370 16.58 -21.86 16.49
CA ARG A 370 16.07 -23.15 16.95
C ARG A 370 14.66 -23.43 16.43
N LYS A 371 13.75 -22.46 16.55
CA LYS A 371 12.36 -22.59 16.03
C LYS A 371 12.33 -22.79 14.52
N ILE A 372 13.21 -22.10 13.79
CA ILE A 372 13.34 -22.27 12.33
C ILE A 372 13.89 -23.66 12.00
N CYS A 373 14.93 -24.11 12.71
CA CYS A 373 15.48 -25.46 12.54
C CYS A 373 14.43 -26.55 12.83
N ASP A 374 13.63 -26.39 13.89
CA ASP A 374 12.57 -27.34 14.25
C ASP A 374 11.49 -27.45 13.14
N ASP A 375 11.14 -26.33 12.52
CA ASP A 375 10.15 -26.28 11.43
C ASP A 375 10.65 -26.89 10.11
N ILE A 376 11.94 -26.70 9.80
CA ILE A 376 12.56 -27.24 8.57
C ILE A 376 13.01 -28.70 8.78
N GLY A 377 13.25 -29.12 10.02
CA GLY A 377 13.86 -30.40 10.37
C GLY A 377 15.39 -30.40 10.28
N TRP A 378 16.03 -29.25 10.49
CA TRP A 378 17.49 -29.13 10.55
C TRP A 378 18.02 -29.42 11.95
N VAL A 379 19.28 -29.89 12.02
CA VAL A 379 19.96 -30.10 13.30
C VAL A 379 20.32 -28.74 13.90
N PHE A 380 19.82 -28.46 15.09
CA PHE A 380 20.18 -27.25 15.83
C PHE A 380 21.51 -27.45 16.56
N TYR A 381 22.46 -26.55 16.29
CA TYR A 381 23.70 -26.43 17.03
C TYR A 381 23.66 -25.13 17.84
N PRO A 382 23.81 -25.18 19.18
CA PRO A 382 23.86 -23.96 20.00
C PRO A 382 25.14 -23.17 19.70
N THR A 383 25.06 -21.85 19.65
CA THR A 383 26.22 -20.98 19.49
C THR A 383 27.01 -20.92 20.80
N CYS A 384 28.30 -21.28 20.74
CA CYS A 384 29.23 -21.22 21.88
C CYS A 384 29.76 -19.81 22.16
#